data_AF-A0A7C4ZSB9-F1
#
_entry.id   AF-A0A7C4ZSB9-F1
#
_cell.length_a   1.000
_cell.length_b   1.000
_cell.length_c   1.000
_cell.angle_alpha   90.00
_cell.angle_beta   90.00
_cell.angle_gamma   90.00
#
_symmetry.space_group_name_H-M   'P 1'
#
loop_
_entity.id
_entity.type
_entity.pdbx_description
1 polymer ?
#
loop_
_entity_poly.entity_id
_entity_poly.type
_entity_poly.pdbx_seq_one_letter_code
_entity_poly.pdbx_strand_id
1 'polypeptide(L)'
;MYSRIRELHYLALSINCKLVNHRIGQKRWIPILHKVTDYEPPWRYYYMVRNSTRLLIENRMRFSYYASQMMQWGSIIILVNGIRAFIKAFGLGLAHALLGEFGYLDRKFFDAK
;
A
#
# COMPACT_ATOMS: atom_id res chain seq x y z
N MET A 1 7.59 -10.59 7.09
CA MET A 1 8.43 -11.76 6.74
C MET A 1 9.89 -11.49 7.08
N TYR A 2 10.55 -10.51 6.45
CA TYR A 2 11.96 -10.21 6.73
C TYR A 2 12.28 -9.80 8.18
N SER A 3 11.37 -9.10 8.85
CA SER A 3 11.53 -8.78 10.29
C SER A 3 11.62 -10.05 11.15
N ARG A 4 10.71 -11.01 10.96
CA ARG A 4 10.76 -12.32 11.64
C ARG A 4 12.02 -13.13 11.30
N ILE A 5 12.47 -13.11 10.05
CA ILE A 5 13.71 -13.80 9.63
C ILE A 5 14.92 -13.22 10.38
N ARG A 6 14.99 -11.90 10.53
CA ARG A 6 16.06 -11.22 11.30
C ARG A 6 15.97 -11.49 12.80
N GLU A 7 14.76 -11.56 13.36
CA GLU A 7 14.53 -11.97 14.77
C GLU A 7 15.10 -13.38 15.03
N LEU A 8 15.11 -14.25 14.02
CA LEU A 8 15.69 -15.60 14.07
C LEU A 8 17.20 -15.63 13.73
N HIS A 9 17.88 -14.49 13.70
CA HIS A 9 19.31 -14.35 13.36
C HIS A 9 19.71 -14.82 11.96
N TYR A 10 18.76 -14.99 11.04
CA TYR A 10 19.07 -15.27 9.64
C TYR A 10 19.37 -13.99 8.86
N LEU A 11 20.36 -14.06 7.97
CA LEU A 11 20.72 -12.98 7.07
C LEU A 11 19.80 -12.99 5.85
N ALA A 12 19.20 -11.84 5.54
CA ALA A 12 18.43 -11.65 4.31
C ALA A 12 19.26 -10.84 3.32
N LEU A 13 19.65 -11.46 2.20
CA LEU A 13 20.40 -10.83 1.12
C LEU A 13 19.43 -10.46 -0.03
N SER A 14 19.48 -9.20 -0.48
CA SER A 14 18.80 -8.79 -1.72
C SER A 14 19.78 -8.89 -2.88
N ILE A 15 19.51 -9.77 -3.84
CA ILE A 15 20.33 -9.90 -5.05
C ILE A 15 19.65 -9.12 -6.18
N ASN A 16 20.29 -8.04 -6.62
CA ASN A 16 19.78 -7.20 -7.71
C ASN A 16 20.18 -7.79 -9.08
N CYS A 17 19.75 -9.02 -9.36
CA CYS A 17 19.90 -9.62 -10.68
C CYS A 17 18.52 -9.95 -11.26
N LYS A 18 18.38 -9.80 -12.58
CA LYS A 18 17.12 -10.04 -13.29
C LYS A 18 16.89 -11.55 -13.43
N LEU A 19 16.31 -12.17 -12.40
CA LEU A 19 15.98 -13.60 -12.40
C LEU A 19 14.66 -13.90 -13.13
N VAL A 20 13.65 -13.06 -12.93
CA VAL A 20 12.30 -13.25 -13.47
C VAL A 20 11.75 -11.93 -14.00
N ASN A 21 11.14 -11.95 -15.18
CA ASN A 21 10.37 -10.83 -15.68
C ASN A 21 9.06 -10.70 -14.89
N HIS A 22 9.04 -9.88 -13.84
CA HIS A 22 7.80 -9.47 -13.18
C HIS A 22 7.40 -8.05 -13.59
N ARG A 23 6.09 -7.79 -13.67
CA ARG A 23 5.56 -6.43 -13.79
C ARG A 23 5.24 -5.93 -12.38
N ILE A 24 5.99 -4.93 -11.90
CA ILE A 24 5.68 -4.25 -10.63
C ILE A 24 4.67 -3.15 -10.91
N GLY A 25 3.54 -3.20 -10.21
CA GLY A 25 2.55 -2.13 -10.19
C GLY A 25 1.86 -1.91 -11.54
N GLN A 26 1.09 -0.82 -11.61
CA GLN A 26 0.47 -0.34 -12.83
C GLN A 26 1.00 1.05 -13.12
N LYS A 27 1.29 1.37 -14.38
CA LYS A 27 1.65 2.73 -14.77
C LYS A 27 0.42 3.44 -15.31
N ARG A 28 0.18 4.67 -14.88
CA ARG A 28 -0.94 5.49 -15.37
C ARG A 28 -0.48 6.89 -15.72
N TRP A 29 -1.00 7.42 -16.82
CA TRP A 29 -0.86 8.83 -17.15
C TRP A 29 -1.72 9.64 -16.18
N ILE A 30 -1.10 10.60 -15.48
CA ILE A 30 -1.80 11.51 -14.58
C ILE A 30 -1.83 12.88 -15.26
N PRO A 31 -3.00 13.32 -15.79
CA PRO A 31 -3.08 14.56 -16.56
C PRO A 31 -2.56 15.78 -15.80
N ILE A 32 -2.89 15.88 -14.51
CA ILE A 32 -2.51 17.00 -13.64
C ILE A 32 -0.99 17.12 -13.47
N LEU A 33 -0.27 16.00 -13.50
CA LEU A 33 1.19 15.97 -13.32
C LEU A 33 1.95 15.90 -14.65
N HIS A 34 1.24 15.83 -15.79
CA HIS A 34 1.80 15.65 -17.14
C HIS A 34 2.90 14.57 -17.23
N LYS A 35 2.72 13.46 -16.48
CA LYS A 35 3.70 12.37 -16.46
C LYS A 35 3.04 11.01 -16.23
N VAL A 36 3.71 9.96 -16.70
CA VAL A 36 3.41 8.57 -16.34
C VAL A 36 4.00 8.30 -14.97
N THR A 37 3.15 7.92 -14.00
CA THR A 37 3.59 7.57 -12.64
C THR A 37 3.10 6.18 -12.28
N ASP A 38 3.82 5.53 -11.37
CA ASP A 38 3.36 4.29 -10.76
C ASP A 38 2.08 4.56 -9.96
N TYR A 39 1.06 3.76 -10.24
CA TYR A 39 -0.30 3.92 -9.76
C TYR A 39 -0.72 2.66 -9.02
N GLU A 40 -1.28 2.87 -7.84
CA GLU A 40 -1.86 1.83 -7.02
C GLU A 40 -3.37 2.04 -6.93
N PRO A 41 -4.20 1.08 -7.40
CA PRO A 41 -5.64 1.24 -7.37
C PRO A 41 -6.19 1.25 -5.94
N PRO A 42 -7.39 1.83 -5.70
CA PRO A 42 -7.92 2.02 -4.35
C PRO A 42 -8.01 0.74 -3.51
N TRP A 43 -8.36 -0.40 -4.12
CA TRP A 43 -8.40 -1.69 -3.42
C TRP A 43 -7.01 -2.15 -2.95
N ARG A 44 -5.95 -1.89 -3.72
CA ARG A 44 -4.57 -2.21 -3.33
C ARG A 44 -4.08 -1.25 -2.25
N TYR A 45 -4.47 0.00 -2.35
CA TYR A 45 -4.21 1.00 -1.30
C TYR A 45 -4.84 0.63 0.04
N TYR A 46 -6.09 0.14 0.04
CA TYR A 46 -6.71 -0.42 1.25
C TYR A 46 -5.80 -1.46 1.94
N TYR A 47 -5.26 -2.42 1.20
CA TYR A 47 -4.36 -3.43 1.76
C TYR A 47 -3.04 -2.84 2.26
N MET A 48 -2.49 -1.85 1.54
CA MET A 48 -1.27 -1.17 1.95
C MET A 48 -1.48 -0.41 3.26
N VAL A 49 -2.55 0.37 3.39
CA VAL A 49 -2.93 1.05 4.63
C VAL A 49 -3.10 0.02 5.74
N ARG A 50 -3.97 -0.98 5.55
CA ARG A 50 -4.25 -2.00 6.57
C ARG A 50 -2.99 -2.67 7.11
N ASN A 51 -2.13 -3.16 6.21
CA ASN A 51 -0.94 -3.91 6.58
C ASN A 51 0.13 -3.00 7.20
N SER A 52 0.33 -1.79 6.67
CA SER A 52 1.31 -0.83 7.20
C SER A 52 0.90 -0.29 8.56
N THR A 53 -0.39 0.01 8.77
CA THR A 53 -0.92 0.39 10.08
C THR A 53 -0.72 -0.73 11.09
N ARG A 54 -0.94 -1.99 10.71
CA ARG A 54 -0.67 -3.12 11.61
C ARG A 54 0.81 -3.24 11.97
N LEU A 55 1.70 -3.10 10.98
CA LEU A 55 3.15 -3.11 11.24
C LEU A 55 3.60 -1.95 12.13
N LEU A 56 2.95 -0.79 12.03
CA LEU A 56 3.18 0.34 12.92
C LEU A 56 2.73 0.03 14.35
N ILE A 57 1.52 -0.53 14.54
CA ILE A 57 1.00 -0.94 15.85
C ILE A 57 1.90 -2.00 16.50
N GLU A 58 2.41 -2.95 15.71
CA GLU A 58 3.35 -3.98 16.17
C GLU A 58 4.78 -3.45 16.39
N ASN A 59 5.00 -2.14 16.23
CA ASN A 59 6.30 -1.48 16.34
C ASN A 59 7.39 -2.07 15.41
N ARG A 60 6.96 -2.68 14.29
CA ARG A 60 7.83 -3.26 13.25
C ARG A 60 8.15 -2.25 12.13
N MET A 61 7.57 -1.04 12.19
CA MET A 61 7.74 0.02 11.21
C MET A 61 7.86 1.38 11.91
N ARG A 62 8.75 2.24 11.42
CA ARG A 62 8.89 3.62 11.94
C ARG A 62 7.71 4.48 11.47
N PHE A 63 7.20 5.32 12.37
CA PHE A 63 6.11 6.25 12.06
C PHE A 63 6.40 7.18 10.87
N SER A 64 7.62 7.69 10.75
CA SER A 64 8.02 8.56 9.64
C SER A 64 7.91 7.86 8.28
N TYR A 65 8.28 6.57 8.22
CA TYR A 65 8.17 5.75 7.02
C TYR A 65 6.71 5.43 6.68
N TYR A 66 5.90 5.12 7.70
CA TYR A 66 4.46 4.95 7.53
C TYR A 66 3.81 6.22 6.96
N ALA A 67 4.10 7.38 7.54
CA ALA A 67 3.52 8.65 7.09
C ALA A 67 3.92 9.00 5.65
N SER A 68 5.19 8.83 5.28
CA SER A 68 5.65 9.11 3.92
C SER A 68 5.00 8.20 2.88
N GLN A 69 4.82 6.90 3.20
CA GLN A 69 4.10 5.96 2.34
C GLN A 69 2.63 6.36 2.14
N MET A 70 1.94 6.72 3.22
CA MET A 70 0.53 7.14 3.14
C MET A 70 0.38 8.42 2.30
N MET A 71 1.29 9.38 2.44
CA MET A 71 1.27 10.60 1.63
C MET A 71 1.57 10.31 0.14
N GLN A 72 2.58 9.50 -0.14
CA GLN A 72 3.01 9.20 -1.51
C GLN A 72 1.91 8.46 -2.28
N TRP A 73 1.35 7.39 -1.73
CA TRP A 73 0.30 6.62 -2.42
C TRP A 73 -1.06 7.33 -2.35
N GLY A 74 -1.36 7.97 -1.22
CA GLY A 74 -2.61 8.70 -1.01
C GLY A 74 -2.78 9.85 -1.99
N SER A 75 -1.73 10.66 -2.19
CA SER A 75 -1.76 11.79 -3.14
C SER A 75 -2.06 11.35 -4.58
N ILE A 76 -1.45 10.26 -5.04
CA ILE A 76 -1.70 9.70 -6.37
C ILE A 76 -3.17 9.26 -6.52
N ILE A 77 -3.73 8.61 -5.50
CA ILE A 77 -5.14 8.16 -5.53
C ILE A 77 -6.11 9.33 -5.53
N ILE A 78 -5.84 10.37 -4.75
CA ILE A 78 -6.66 11.57 -4.75
C ILE A 78 -6.67 12.21 -6.15
N LEU A 79 -5.52 12.30 -6.80
CA LEU A 79 -5.40 12.89 -8.15
C LEU A 79 -6.09 12.05 -9.24
N VAL A 80 -6.11 10.72 -9.11
CA VAL A 80 -6.59 9.81 -10.15
C VAL A 80 -8.04 9.37 -9.95
N ASN A 81 -8.43 9.08 -8.71
CA ASN A 81 -9.73 8.52 -8.35
C ASN A 81 -10.59 9.48 -7.51
N GLY A 82 -10.03 10.61 -7.07
CA GLY A 82 -10.72 11.58 -6.24
C GLY A 82 -10.68 11.26 -4.74
N ILE A 83 -11.08 12.26 -3.95
CA ILE A 83 -11.00 12.21 -2.48
C ILE A 83 -11.91 11.13 -1.87
N ARG A 84 -13.06 10.83 -2.48
CA ARG A 84 -14.00 9.81 -1.97
C ARG A 84 -13.40 8.41 -2.00
N ALA A 85 -12.75 8.04 -3.10
CA ALA A 85 -12.08 6.74 -3.22
C ALA A 85 -10.92 6.61 -2.22
N PHE A 86 -10.17 7.69 -2.03
CA PHE A 86 -9.12 7.75 -1.00
C PHE A 86 -9.68 7.54 0.40
N ILE A 87 -10.68 8.32 0.83
CA ILE A 87 -11.26 8.22 2.18
C ILE A 87 -11.82 6.81 2.42
N LYS A 88 -12.52 6.24 1.43
CA LYS A 88 -13.09 4.89 1.54
C LYS A 88 -12.00 3.85 1.75
N ALA A 89 -10.95 3.85 0.92
CA ALA A 89 -9.86 2.87 1.01
C ALA A 89 -9.01 3.07 2.27
N PHE A 90 -8.69 4.32 2.62
CA PHE A 90 -7.90 4.66 3.79
C PHE A 90 -8.64 4.34 5.09
N GLY A 91 -9.87 4.83 5.23
CA GLY A 91 -10.69 4.62 6.42
C GLY A 91 -10.98 3.15 6.67
N LEU A 92 -11.35 2.40 5.62
CA LEU A 92 -11.58 0.96 5.75
C LEU A 92 -10.29 0.22 6.11
N GLY A 93 -9.15 0.61 5.54
CA GLY A 93 -7.85 0.02 5.85
C GLY A 93 -7.46 0.21 7.30
N LEU A 94 -7.64 1.44 7.82
CA LEU A 94 -7.41 1.77 9.23
C LEU A 94 -8.34 0.98 10.16
N ALA A 95 -9.64 0.98 9.88
CA ALA A 95 -10.63 0.29 10.70
C ALA A 95 -10.30 -1.21 10.82
N HIS A 96 -10.03 -1.87 9.69
CA HIS A 96 -9.69 -3.30 9.68
C HIS A 96 -8.35 -3.59 10.38
N ALA A 97 -7.36 -2.70 10.27
CA ALA A 97 -6.09 -2.87 10.96
C ALA A 97 -6.24 -2.79 12.48
N LEU A 98 -7.09 -1.88 12.96
CA LEU A 98 -7.40 -1.70 14.38
C LEU A 98 -8.24 -2.85 14.93
N LEU A 99 -9.21 -3.35 14.15
CA LEU A 99 -10.05 -4.50 14.52
C LEU A 99 -9.35 -5.85 14.36
N GLY A 100 -8.19 -5.90 13.69
CA GLY A 100 -7.47 -7.14 13.44
C GLY A 100 -8.09 -8.02 12.34
N GLU A 101 -8.89 -7.43 11.45
CA GLU A 101 -9.58 -8.15 10.37
C GLU A 101 -8.70 -8.30 9.13
N PHE A 102 -8.06 -9.45 9.00
CA PHE A 102 -7.15 -9.75 7.89
C PHE A 102 -7.78 -10.74 6.90
N GLY A 103 -8.85 -10.32 6.23
CA GLY A 103 -9.51 -11.07 5.15
C GLY A 103 -9.17 -10.54 3.74
N TYR A 104 -9.54 -11.30 2.72
CA TYR A 104 -9.61 -10.78 1.35
C TYR A 104 -10.93 -10.00 1.19
N LEU A 105 -10.83 -8.73 0.84
CA LEU A 105 -11.94 -7.91 0.38
C LEU A 105 -11.96 -7.88 -1.15
N ASP A 106 -13.11 -8.17 -1.74
CA ASP A 106 -13.30 -8.12 -3.19
C ASP A 106 -13.09 -6.69 -3.70
N ARG A 107 -12.42 -6.57 -4.86
CA ARG A 107 -12.21 -5.31 -5.56
C ARG A 107 -13.53 -4.57 -5.83
N LYS A 108 -14.63 -5.29 -6.05
CA LYS A 108 -15.95 -4.70 -6.33
C LYS A 108 -16.42 -3.70 -5.26
N PHE A 109 -15.93 -3.82 -4.03
CA PHE A 109 -16.24 -2.86 -2.97
C PHE A 109 -15.60 -1.47 -3.19
N PHE A 110 -14.55 -1.38 -4.00
CA PHE A 110 -13.82 -0.13 -4.25
C PHE A 110 -14.09 0.48 -5.62
N ASP A 111 -14.59 -0.32 -6.55
CA ASP A 111 -15.05 0.17 -7.85
C ASP A 111 -16.44 0.82 -7.64
N ALA A 112 -16.46 2.12 -7.38
CA ALA A 112 -17.69 2.91 -7.43
C ALA A 112 -18.15 3.00 -8.90
N LYS A 113 -19.40 2.64 -9.18
CA LYS A 113 -20.11 3.08 -10.39
C LYS A 113 -20.22 4.60 -10.40
#